data_AF-A0A9P3CLP3-F1
#
_entry.id   AF-A0A9P3CLP3-F1
#
_cell.length_a   1.000
_cell.length_b   1.000
_cell.length_c   1.000
_cell.angle_alpha   90.00
_cell.angle_beta   90.00
_cell.angle_gamma   90.00
#
_symmetry.space_group_name_H-M   'P 1'
#
loop_
_entity.id
_entity.type
_entity.pdbx_description
1 polymer ?
#
loop_
_entity_poly.entity_id
_entity_poly.type
_entity_poly.pdbx_seq_one_letter_code
_entity_poly.pdbx_strand_id
1 'polypeptide(L)'
;MQASSSTNSPDTKQRAVRNWLDNIPPTFPKTTTSNIPISSVINEATPTELCTMTRSSAQSLSALTSSSTIVLFTPVIAAKASPSKTSSGNNTDPFETLGRALSRHHKRIRHVPYHPKIGFTDTHDAFLSQADAVVVVIAEPAFNKTESLGDQIEFAENANAALKESLGGRPLKHPVTLIQCGNSEGNWWPDSSAFETVMKCRSYDVDTAQQVARKLFEGRK
;
A
#
# COMPACT_ATOMS: atom_id res chain seq x y z
N MET A 1 -27.85 -63.00 50.19
CA MET A 1 -28.65 -63.76 49.19
C MET A 1 -28.17 -63.37 47.80
N GLN A 2 -28.01 -64.36 46.90
CA GLN A 2 -27.96 -64.31 45.42
C GLN A 2 -27.40 -63.04 44.72
N ALA A 3 -26.24 -63.10 44.04
CA ALA A 3 -26.04 -63.59 42.65
C ALA A 3 -26.75 -62.69 41.61
N SER A 4 -26.12 -62.16 40.56
CA SER A 4 -25.30 -62.86 39.53
C SER A 4 -24.35 -61.86 38.80
N SER A 5 -23.11 -62.22 38.43
CA SER A 5 -22.70 -62.68 37.07
C SER A 5 -23.13 -61.71 35.96
N SER A 6 -22.28 -60.95 35.25
CA SER A 6 -21.28 -61.37 34.23
C SER A 6 -20.86 -60.08 33.44
N THR A 7 -19.78 -59.95 32.64
CA THR A 7 -18.55 -60.72 32.32
C THR A 7 -17.56 -59.76 31.64
N ASN A 8 -16.24 -59.97 31.75
CA ASN A 8 -15.22 -59.24 30.98
C ASN A 8 -15.06 -59.82 29.56
N SER A 9 -14.96 -58.97 28.53
CA SER A 9 -14.36 -59.31 27.23
C SER A 9 -13.75 -58.06 26.56
N PRO A 10 -12.53 -58.11 25.99
CA PRO A 10 -11.78 -56.89 25.64
C PRO A 10 -11.58 -56.72 24.12
N ASP A 11 -12.56 -56.17 23.38
CA ASP A 11 -12.36 -55.91 21.94
C ASP A 11 -13.22 -54.76 21.37
N THR A 12 -12.74 -53.51 21.49
CA THR A 12 -13.43 -52.34 20.90
C THR A 12 -12.46 -51.20 20.48
N LYS A 13 -11.24 -51.53 20.06
CA LYS A 13 -10.26 -50.52 19.59
C LYS A 13 -9.58 -50.80 18.23
N GLN A 14 -10.09 -51.73 17.41
CA GLN A 14 -9.56 -51.98 16.06
C GLN A 14 -10.62 -52.10 14.95
N ARG A 15 -11.54 -51.12 14.83
CA ARG A 15 -12.53 -51.13 13.73
C ARG A 15 -12.84 -49.76 13.09
N ALA A 16 -11.86 -48.86 13.05
CA ALA A 16 -11.98 -47.51 12.48
C ALA A 16 -10.93 -47.17 11.40
N VAL A 17 -10.26 -48.17 10.83
CA VAL A 17 -9.24 -48.00 9.76
C VAL A 17 -9.32 -49.14 8.74
N ARG A 18 -10.36 -49.18 7.89
CA ARG A 18 -10.41 -50.08 6.71
C ARG A 18 -11.46 -49.84 5.60
N ASN A 19 -12.29 -48.80 5.64
CA ASN A 19 -13.38 -48.60 4.65
C ASN A 19 -13.21 -47.33 3.80
N TRP A 20 -12.15 -47.23 2.98
CA TRP A 20 -12.02 -46.16 1.98
C TRP A 20 -11.14 -46.51 0.76
N LEU A 21 -11.14 -47.76 0.29
CA LEU A 21 -10.25 -48.20 -0.80
C LEU A 21 -10.91 -49.11 -1.87
N ASP A 22 -12.25 -49.17 -1.92
CA ASP A 22 -13.02 -50.05 -2.81
C ASP A 22 -13.93 -49.30 -3.81
N ASN A 23 -13.56 -48.08 -4.23
CA ASN A 23 -14.30 -47.33 -5.26
C ASN A 23 -13.37 -46.68 -6.30
N ILE A 24 -12.74 -47.51 -7.13
CA ILE A 24 -12.04 -47.09 -8.35
C ILE A 24 -12.61 -47.89 -9.54
N PRO A 25 -13.47 -47.30 -10.39
CA PRO A 25 -13.91 -47.93 -11.62
C PRO A 25 -12.88 -47.73 -12.76
N PRO A 26 -12.58 -48.74 -13.59
CA PRO A 26 -11.62 -48.64 -14.68
C PRO A 26 -12.29 -48.43 -16.06
N THR A 27 -11.84 -47.45 -16.85
CA THR A 27 -12.12 -47.38 -18.29
C THR A 27 -10.99 -46.70 -19.08
N PHE A 28 -10.34 -47.47 -19.95
CA PHE A 28 -9.62 -46.97 -21.13
C PHE A 28 -10.50 -47.26 -22.37
N PRO A 29 -10.45 -46.44 -23.43
CA PRO A 29 -9.68 -46.90 -24.60
C PRO A 29 -9.02 -45.83 -25.50
N LYS A 30 -7.84 -46.22 -26.01
CA LYS A 30 -7.28 -46.03 -27.36
C LYS A 30 -6.92 -44.62 -27.91
N THR A 31 -5.70 -44.58 -28.42
CA THR A 31 -5.03 -43.52 -29.20
C THR A 31 -5.60 -43.35 -30.61
N THR A 32 -5.77 -42.08 -31.04
CA THR A 32 -5.79 -41.68 -32.47
C THR A 32 -5.15 -40.29 -32.63
N THR A 33 -4.28 -40.15 -33.62
CA THR A 33 -3.59 -38.92 -34.02
C THR A 33 -4.53 -37.88 -34.65
N SER A 34 -4.46 -36.61 -34.24
CA SER A 34 -4.34 -35.47 -35.18
C SER A 34 -4.30 -34.07 -34.52
N ASN A 35 -3.38 -33.26 -35.04
CA ASN A 35 -3.43 -31.81 -35.28
C ASN A 35 -3.78 -30.80 -34.18
N ILE A 36 -2.76 -29.97 -33.90
CA ILE A 36 -2.77 -28.67 -33.22
C ILE A 36 -3.71 -27.69 -33.94
N PRO A 37 -4.49 -26.86 -33.21
CA PRO A 37 -4.25 -25.42 -33.23
C PRO A 37 -3.87 -24.86 -31.85
N ILE A 38 -2.84 -24.01 -31.81
CA ILE A 38 -2.45 -23.24 -30.62
C ILE A 38 -3.40 -22.04 -30.48
N SER A 39 -4.24 -22.04 -29.45
CA SER A 39 -5.00 -20.84 -29.03
C SER A 39 -5.56 -20.94 -27.60
N SER A 40 -4.82 -21.56 -26.66
CA SER A 40 -5.17 -21.51 -25.24
C SER A 40 -4.68 -20.20 -24.60
N VAL A 41 -5.55 -19.19 -24.68
CA VAL A 41 -5.77 -18.14 -23.67
C VAL A 41 -4.54 -17.81 -22.79
N ILE A 42 -3.86 -16.71 -23.12
CA ILE A 42 -3.06 -16.00 -22.13
C ILE A 42 -4.05 -15.49 -21.08
N ASN A 43 -4.15 -16.16 -19.94
CA ASN A 43 -4.75 -15.55 -18.75
C ASN A 43 -3.80 -14.43 -18.32
N GLU A 44 -4.00 -13.26 -18.91
CA GLU A 44 -3.41 -12.01 -18.48
C GLU A 44 -3.87 -11.79 -17.03
N ALA A 45 -3.02 -12.21 -16.09
CA ALA A 45 -3.24 -11.95 -14.68
C ALA A 45 -3.27 -10.43 -14.53
N THR A 46 -4.48 -9.89 -14.38
CA THR A 46 -4.70 -8.46 -14.23
C THR A 46 -3.76 -7.96 -13.14
N PRO A 47 -2.86 -6.99 -13.43
CA PRO A 47 -1.94 -6.49 -12.43
C PRO A 47 -2.74 -6.06 -11.23
N THR A 48 -2.50 -6.69 -10.08
CA THR A 48 -3.24 -6.35 -8.86
C THR A 48 -2.99 -4.87 -8.58
N GLU A 49 -4.03 -4.04 -8.68
CA GLU A 49 -3.96 -2.61 -8.40
C GLU A 49 -3.71 -2.42 -6.90
N LEU A 50 -2.44 -2.27 -6.54
CA LEU A 50 -1.98 -1.97 -5.19
C LEU A 50 -2.20 -0.48 -4.85
N CYS A 51 -2.22 0.37 -5.88
CA CYS A 51 -2.57 1.77 -5.79
C CYS A 51 -3.41 2.23 -7.00
N THR A 52 -4.31 3.19 -6.77
CA THR A 52 -5.20 3.76 -7.78
C THR A 52 -5.21 5.29 -7.67
N MET A 53 -5.07 5.98 -8.81
CA MET A 53 -5.15 7.43 -8.86
C MET A 53 -6.62 7.85 -8.83
N THR A 54 -7.09 8.38 -7.70
CA THR A 54 -8.50 8.80 -7.54
C THR A 54 -8.77 10.20 -8.07
N ARG A 55 -7.76 11.09 -8.04
CA ARG A 55 -7.79 12.43 -8.64
C ARG A 55 -6.42 12.72 -9.24
N SER A 56 -6.37 13.44 -10.36
CA SER A 56 -5.13 13.84 -11.01
C SER A 56 -5.26 15.27 -11.49
N SER A 57 -4.28 16.12 -11.16
CA SER A 57 -4.10 17.41 -11.82
C SER A 57 -3.61 17.22 -13.27
N ALA A 58 -3.54 18.32 -14.03
CA ALA A 58 -2.87 18.35 -15.33
C ALA A 58 -1.34 18.40 -15.22
N GLN A 59 -0.79 18.71 -14.04
CA GLN A 59 0.65 18.87 -13.79
C GLN A 59 1.21 17.59 -13.14
N SER A 60 1.65 16.66 -13.98
CA SER A 60 2.30 15.42 -13.50
C SER A 60 3.73 15.70 -13.03
N LEU A 61 4.19 14.96 -12.00
CA LEU A 61 5.58 14.98 -11.56
C LEU A 61 6.57 14.56 -12.67
N SER A 62 6.10 13.92 -13.75
CA SER A 62 6.89 13.60 -14.94
C SER A 62 7.34 14.84 -15.74
N ALA A 63 6.65 15.97 -15.59
CA ALA A 63 7.00 17.24 -16.25
C ALA A 63 8.12 18.00 -15.52
N LEU A 64 8.53 17.57 -14.33
CA LEU A 64 9.58 18.21 -13.55
C LEU A 64 10.96 18.00 -14.18
N THR A 65 11.77 19.05 -14.16
CA THR A 65 13.18 18.97 -14.57
C THR A 65 13.96 18.09 -13.59
N SER A 66 15.03 17.41 -14.04
CA SER A 66 15.89 16.64 -13.13
C SER A 66 16.62 17.50 -12.07
N SER A 67 16.65 18.82 -12.27
CA SER A 67 17.16 19.83 -11.33
C SER A 67 16.14 20.28 -10.28
N SER A 68 14.84 20.08 -10.52
CA SER A 68 13.78 20.42 -9.57
C SER A 68 13.89 19.58 -8.30
N THR A 69 13.47 20.08 -7.15
CA THR A 69 13.49 19.35 -5.87
C THR A 69 12.07 18.94 -5.48
N ILE A 70 11.87 17.65 -5.19
CA ILE A 70 10.60 17.10 -4.73
C ILE A 70 10.72 16.82 -3.24
N VAL A 71 9.85 17.39 -2.42
CA VAL A 71 9.77 17.05 -0.99
C VAL A 71 8.70 15.98 -0.78
N LEU A 72 9.09 14.89 -0.13
CA LEU A 72 8.22 13.81 0.29
C LEU A 72 8.05 13.89 1.81
N PHE A 73 6.87 14.30 2.27
CA PHE A 73 6.51 14.29 3.68
C PHE A 73 5.86 12.96 4.05
N THR A 74 6.38 12.27 5.07
CA THR A 74 5.89 10.96 5.53
C THR A 74 5.56 10.96 7.02
N PRO A 75 4.44 10.32 7.45
CA PRO A 75 4.03 10.34 8.84
C PRO A 75 4.89 9.36 9.65
N VAL A 76 5.42 9.83 10.78
CA VAL A 76 6.04 8.95 11.78
C VAL A 76 4.93 8.15 12.47
N ILE A 77 4.74 6.92 12.02
CA ILE A 77 3.80 5.94 12.59
C ILE A 77 4.53 4.67 13.03
N ALA A 78 4.03 4.05 14.10
CA ALA A 78 4.42 2.68 14.42
C ALA A 78 3.97 1.76 13.27
N ALA A 79 4.93 1.11 12.62
CA ALA A 79 4.63 0.19 11.52
C ALA A 79 3.69 -0.93 11.98
N LYS A 80 2.62 -1.21 11.22
CA LYS A 80 1.82 -2.42 11.41
C LYS A 80 2.75 -3.63 11.28
N ALA A 81 2.93 -4.39 12.36
CA ALA A 81 3.86 -5.50 12.41
C ALA A 81 3.50 -6.55 11.34
N SER A 82 4.38 -6.72 10.35
CA SER A 82 4.20 -7.76 9.34
C SER A 82 4.40 -9.13 9.97
N PRO A 83 3.47 -10.10 9.80
CA PRO A 83 3.49 -11.37 10.53
C PRO A 83 4.63 -12.32 10.14
N SER A 84 5.48 -11.98 9.16
CA SER A 84 6.53 -12.87 8.63
C SER A 84 7.97 -12.58 9.08
N LYS A 85 8.21 -11.61 9.98
CA LYS A 85 9.55 -11.37 10.54
C LYS A 85 9.60 -11.24 12.06
N THR A 86 10.12 -12.29 12.69
CA THR A 86 10.72 -12.27 14.03
C THR A 86 12.02 -11.46 14.03
N SER A 87 11.91 -10.13 14.13
CA SER A 87 13.06 -9.27 14.41
C SER A 87 12.66 -7.99 15.14
N SER A 88 12.87 -8.02 16.46
CA SER A 88 13.31 -6.91 17.31
C SER A 88 13.27 -5.48 16.72
N GLY A 89 12.36 -4.64 17.24
CA GLY A 89 12.66 -3.24 17.62
C GLY A 89 13.19 -2.25 16.57
N ASN A 90 13.13 -2.55 15.28
CA ASN A 90 13.71 -1.67 14.27
C ASN A 90 12.85 -0.41 14.04
N ASN A 91 13.31 0.70 14.62
CA ASN A 91 12.86 2.07 14.39
C ASN A 91 13.23 2.54 12.97
N THR A 92 12.69 1.86 11.96
CA THR A 92 12.94 2.12 10.53
C THR A 92 11.70 2.75 9.93
N ASP A 93 11.87 3.86 9.22
CA ASP A 93 10.76 4.55 8.54
C ASP A 93 10.04 3.59 7.57
N PRO A 94 8.74 3.28 7.78
CA PRO A 94 8.00 2.38 6.90
C PRO A 94 7.92 2.89 5.45
N PHE A 95 8.14 4.19 5.22
CA PHE A 95 8.13 4.83 3.90
C PHE A 95 9.52 4.97 3.26
N GLU A 96 10.61 4.48 3.87
CA GLU A 96 11.95 4.49 3.28
C GLU A 96 11.94 3.86 1.87
N THR A 97 11.15 2.80 1.69
CA THR A 97 11.01 2.14 0.38
C THR A 97 10.25 3.01 -0.64
N LEU A 98 9.32 3.85 -0.23
CA LEU A 98 8.66 4.83 -1.10
C LEU A 98 9.63 5.94 -1.52
N GLY A 99 10.38 6.51 -0.57
CA GLY A 99 11.44 7.49 -0.88
C GLY A 99 12.48 6.91 -1.84
N ARG A 100 12.91 5.66 -1.61
CA ARG A 100 13.83 4.92 -2.49
C ARG A 100 13.25 4.62 -3.87
N ALA A 101 11.96 4.30 -3.97
CA ALA A 101 11.27 4.07 -5.24
C ALA A 101 11.18 5.36 -6.07
N LEU A 102 10.74 6.47 -5.46
CA LEU A 102 10.69 7.79 -6.11
C LEU A 102 12.08 8.26 -6.56
N SER A 103 13.12 7.98 -5.76
CA SER A 103 14.52 8.33 -6.09
C SER A 103 15.07 7.62 -7.34
N ARG A 104 14.43 6.55 -7.82
CA ARG A 104 14.78 5.90 -9.10
C ARG A 104 14.28 6.68 -10.31
N HIS A 105 13.20 7.44 -10.15
CA HIS A 105 12.61 8.27 -11.20
C HIS A 105 13.12 9.72 -11.16
N HIS A 106 13.39 10.25 -9.97
CA HIS A 106 13.86 11.63 -9.80
C HIS A 106 15.05 11.72 -8.83
N LYS A 107 16.13 12.40 -9.24
CA LYS A 107 17.40 12.45 -8.48
C LYS A 107 17.37 13.31 -7.21
N ARG A 108 16.41 14.21 -7.05
CA ARG A 108 16.34 15.18 -5.95
C ARG A 108 15.07 15.02 -5.12
N ILE A 109 14.79 13.79 -4.68
CA ILE A 109 13.82 13.54 -3.62
C ILE A 109 14.44 13.95 -2.27
N ARG A 110 13.75 14.79 -1.50
CA ARG A 110 14.02 15.03 -0.09
C ARG A 110 12.92 14.37 0.74
N HIS A 111 13.27 13.28 1.41
CA HIS A 111 12.37 12.58 2.31
C HIS A 111 12.44 13.25 3.70
N VAL A 112 11.31 13.79 4.17
CA VAL A 112 11.19 14.52 5.43
C VAL A 112 10.08 13.89 6.28
N PRO A 113 10.41 13.15 7.35
CA PRO A 113 9.38 12.62 8.24
C PRO A 113 8.74 13.74 9.06
N TYR A 114 7.41 13.69 9.24
CA TYR A 114 6.65 14.59 10.12
C TYR A 114 5.95 13.78 11.21
N HIS A 115 5.78 14.37 12.40
CA HIS A 115 5.06 13.72 13.50
C HIS A 115 3.62 14.26 13.54
N PRO A 116 2.57 13.43 13.35
CA PRO A 116 1.19 13.91 13.26
C PRO A 116 0.80 14.88 14.38
N LYS A 117 1.02 14.50 15.64
CA LYS A 117 0.69 15.34 16.83
C LYS A 117 1.48 16.64 16.98
N ILE A 118 2.57 16.84 16.22
CA ILE A 118 3.33 18.10 16.20
C ILE A 118 2.83 18.99 15.06
N GLY A 119 2.26 18.39 14.00
CA GLY A 119 1.71 19.11 12.87
C GLY A 119 2.78 19.77 12.00
N PHE A 120 2.35 20.79 11.26
CA PHE A 120 3.19 21.56 10.37
C PHE A 120 4.02 22.59 11.16
N THR A 121 5.26 22.85 10.75
CA THR A 121 6.20 23.71 11.50
C THR A 121 7.13 24.48 10.55
N ASP A 122 7.80 25.51 11.06
CA ASP A 122 8.78 26.34 10.32
C ASP A 122 9.88 25.50 9.61
N THR A 123 10.23 24.33 10.17
CA THR A 123 11.18 23.41 9.53
C THR A 123 10.59 22.78 8.26
N HIS A 124 9.31 22.41 8.28
CA HIS A 124 8.60 21.92 7.10
C HIS A 124 8.41 23.03 6.06
N ASP A 125 8.13 24.27 6.48
CA ASP A 125 8.08 25.42 5.57
C ASP A 125 9.43 25.73 4.92
N ALA A 126 10.53 25.66 5.68
CA ALA A 126 11.88 25.78 5.15
C ALA A 126 12.19 24.71 4.08
N PHE A 127 11.59 23.52 4.14
CA PHE A 127 11.63 22.53 3.06
C PHE A 127 10.71 22.88 1.88
N LEU A 128 9.47 23.33 2.13
CA LEU A 128 8.53 23.79 1.09
C LEU A 128 9.05 24.96 0.26
N SER A 129 9.75 25.90 0.89
CA SER A 129 10.34 27.06 0.20
C SER A 129 11.33 26.63 -0.90
N GLN A 130 12.01 25.50 -0.70
CA GLN A 130 12.99 24.89 -1.62
C GLN A 130 12.39 23.83 -2.56
N ALA A 131 11.09 23.53 -2.45
CA ALA A 131 10.43 22.50 -3.24
C ALA A 131 9.81 23.08 -4.51
N ASP A 132 9.94 22.37 -5.63
CA ASP A 132 9.22 22.62 -6.89
C ASP A 132 7.94 21.78 -6.99
N ALA A 133 7.90 20.66 -6.27
CA ALA A 133 6.72 19.82 -6.08
C ALA A 133 6.74 19.17 -4.69
N VAL A 134 5.54 18.85 -4.19
CA VAL A 134 5.33 18.33 -2.83
C VAL A 134 4.46 17.10 -2.90
N VAL A 135 4.90 16.03 -2.24
CA VAL A 135 4.15 14.81 -2.02
C VAL A 135 3.94 14.65 -0.52
N VAL A 136 2.68 14.62 -0.07
CA VAL A 136 2.34 14.34 1.33
C VAL A 136 1.72 12.95 1.40
N VAL A 137 2.31 12.08 2.22
CA VAL A 137 1.71 10.81 2.59
C VAL A 137 0.88 10.98 3.85
N ILE A 138 -0.33 10.44 3.84
CA ILE A 138 -1.12 10.15 5.04
C ILE A 138 -1.37 8.65 5.10
N ALA A 139 -1.29 8.07 6.29
CA ALA A 139 -1.31 6.64 6.47
C ALA A 139 -2.22 6.21 7.61
N GLU A 140 -2.91 5.08 7.40
CA GLU A 140 -3.80 4.50 8.40
C GLU A 140 -2.98 3.91 9.57
N PRO A 141 -3.05 4.50 10.77
CA PRO A 141 -2.27 4.05 11.92
C PRO A 141 -2.82 2.73 12.47
N ALA A 142 -2.05 2.07 13.34
CA ALA A 142 -2.50 0.87 14.05
C ALA A 142 -3.55 1.17 15.13
N PHE A 143 -3.53 2.37 15.72
CA PHE A 143 -4.40 2.81 16.81
C PHE A 143 -4.83 4.27 16.58
N ASN A 144 -5.89 4.73 17.26
CA ASN A 144 -6.42 6.10 17.20
C ASN A 144 -6.65 6.63 15.76
N LYS A 145 -7.23 5.79 14.89
CA LYS A 145 -7.38 6.07 13.45
C LYS A 145 -7.97 7.44 13.13
N THR A 146 -9.08 7.83 13.76
CA THR A 146 -9.78 9.09 13.43
C THR A 146 -8.97 10.32 13.83
N GLU A 147 -8.45 10.35 15.07
CA GLU A 147 -7.58 11.43 15.61
C GLU A 147 -6.34 11.58 14.73
N SER A 148 -5.57 10.49 14.58
CA SER A 148 -4.29 10.56 13.88
C SER A 148 -4.42 10.72 12.35
N LEU A 149 -5.55 10.35 11.72
CA LEU A 149 -5.82 10.76 10.33
C LEU A 149 -6.26 12.23 10.23
N GLY A 150 -6.90 12.78 11.28
CA GLY A 150 -7.19 14.21 11.43
C GLY A 150 -5.89 15.02 11.46
N ASP A 151 -4.99 14.72 12.40
CA ASP A 151 -3.66 15.34 12.51
C ASP A 151 -2.89 15.31 11.16
N GLN A 152 -2.98 14.19 10.43
CA GLN A 152 -2.27 13.98 9.16
C GLN A 152 -2.90 14.76 7.99
N ILE A 153 -4.23 14.89 7.92
CA ILE A 153 -4.85 15.73 6.88
C ILE A 153 -4.62 17.21 7.17
N GLU A 154 -4.67 17.63 8.44
CA GLU A 154 -4.37 19.00 8.85
C GLU A 154 -2.93 19.39 8.48
N PHE A 155 -1.95 18.49 8.70
CA PHE A 155 -0.59 18.68 8.19
C PHE A 155 -0.56 18.90 6.67
N ALA A 156 -1.29 18.06 5.92
CA ALA A 156 -1.33 18.13 4.46
C ALA A 156 -1.99 19.44 3.95
N GLU A 157 -3.05 19.89 4.62
CA GLU A 157 -3.77 21.13 4.30
C GLU A 157 -2.92 22.36 4.61
N ASN A 158 -2.25 22.39 5.76
CA ASN A 158 -1.29 23.44 6.10
C ASN A 158 -0.13 23.49 5.09
N ALA A 159 0.41 22.34 4.68
CA ALA A 159 1.43 22.29 3.64
C ALA A 159 0.92 22.79 2.27
N ASN A 160 -0.35 22.55 1.93
CA ASN A 160 -1.00 23.05 0.71
C ASN A 160 -1.27 24.56 0.77
N ALA A 161 -1.62 25.09 1.94
CA ALA A 161 -1.79 26.53 2.17
C ALA A 161 -0.44 27.27 2.09
N ALA A 162 0.58 26.82 2.84
CA ALA A 162 1.93 27.39 2.80
C ALA A 162 2.54 27.34 1.39
N LEU A 163 2.30 26.25 0.65
CA LEU A 163 2.72 26.16 -0.76
C LEU A 163 2.08 27.26 -1.62
N LYS A 164 0.77 27.50 -1.48
CA LYS A 164 0.01 28.54 -2.19
C LYS A 164 0.46 29.95 -1.80
N GLU A 165 0.75 30.21 -0.54
CA GLU A 165 1.30 31.50 -0.08
C GLU A 165 2.70 31.74 -0.67
N SER A 166 3.56 30.71 -0.67
CA SER A 166 4.90 30.78 -1.29
C SER A 166 4.89 31.05 -2.80
N LEU A 167 3.72 30.91 -3.45
CA LEU A 167 3.50 31.17 -4.87
C LEU A 167 3.08 32.60 -5.20
N GLY A 168 2.88 33.48 -4.21
CA GLY A 168 2.48 34.90 -4.37
C GLY A 168 3.45 35.82 -5.14
N GLY A 169 4.36 35.26 -5.93
CA GLY A 169 5.28 35.97 -6.82
C GLY A 169 6.14 35.07 -7.72
N ARG A 170 5.79 33.79 -7.91
CA ARG A 170 6.60 32.81 -8.68
C ARG A 170 5.72 31.94 -9.59
N PRO A 171 6.11 31.66 -10.84
CA PRO A 171 5.36 30.74 -11.68
C PRO A 171 5.50 29.29 -11.19
N LEU A 172 4.39 28.73 -10.69
CA LEU A 172 4.07 27.30 -10.67
C LEU A 172 5.07 26.34 -9.97
N LYS A 173 4.92 26.20 -8.65
CA LYS A 173 5.16 24.92 -7.97
C LYS A 173 3.96 24.01 -8.23
N HIS A 174 4.19 22.72 -8.42
CA HIS A 174 3.13 21.76 -8.71
C HIS A 174 2.18 21.64 -7.50
N PRO A 175 0.87 21.44 -7.71
CA PRO A 175 -0.07 21.26 -6.60
C PRO A 175 0.32 20.08 -5.72
N VAL A 176 0.07 20.17 -4.40
CA VAL A 176 0.39 19.10 -3.46
C VAL A 176 -0.28 17.80 -3.89
N THR A 177 0.52 16.75 -4.03
CA THR A 177 0.04 15.40 -4.30
C THR A 177 -0.17 14.66 -2.98
N LEU A 178 -1.40 14.25 -2.71
CA LEU A 178 -1.76 13.48 -1.53
C LEU A 178 -1.71 11.98 -1.83
N ILE A 179 -1.01 11.20 -1.00
CA ILE A 179 -0.99 9.74 -1.05
C ILE A 179 -1.64 9.20 0.22
N GLN A 180 -2.70 8.41 0.07
CA GLN A 180 -3.44 7.79 1.17
C GLN A 180 -3.07 6.29 1.25
N CYS A 181 -2.25 5.91 2.23
CA CYS A 181 -1.75 4.53 2.41
C CYS A 181 -2.47 3.81 3.56
N GLY A 182 -3.29 2.81 3.27
CA GLY A 182 -4.04 2.06 4.29
C GLY A 182 -5.06 1.12 3.67
N ASN A 183 -5.84 0.40 4.48
CA ASN A 183 -6.84 -0.50 3.90
C ASN A 183 -7.79 0.27 2.97
N SER A 184 -7.86 -0.14 1.70
CA SER A 184 -8.76 0.45 0.69
C SER A 184 -10.24 0.23 1.03
N GLU A 185 -10.54 -0.75 1.88
CA GLU A 185 -11.86 -1.02 2.45
C GLU A 185 -12.13 -0.20 3.74
N GLY A 186 -11.20 0.68 4.14
CA GLY A 186 -11.33 1.47 5.35
C GLY A 186 -12.56 2.38 5.31
N ASN A 187 -13.53 2.10 6.19
CA ASN A 187 -14.86 2.74 6.28
C ASN A 187 -14.88 4.28 6.29
N TRP A 188 -13.76 4.94 6.58
CA TRP A 188 -13.64 6.39 6.62
C TRP A 188 -12.21 6.84 6.32
N TRP A 189 -12.10 7.92 5.56
CA TRP A 189 -10.91 8.73 5.30
C TRP A 189 -11.32 10.21 5.47
N PRO A 190 -10.41 11.09 5.92
CA PRO A 190 -10.66 12.53 5.96
C PRO A 190 -10.92 13.10 4.56
N ASP A 191 -11.52 14.28 4.50
CA ASP A 191 -11.72 14.98 3.24
C ASP A 191 -10.36 15.26 2.56
N SER A 192 -10.36 15.18 1.24
CA SER A 192 -9.20 15.48 0.39
C SER A 192 -9.58 16.40 -0.77
N SER A 193 -10.75 17.06 -0.69
CA SER A 193 -11.26 18.03 -1.68
C SER A 193 -10.21 19.07 -2.09
N ALA A 194 -9.43 19.56 -1.12
CA ALA A 194 -8.37 20.56 -1.28
C ALA A 194 -7.17 20.16 -2.18
N PHE A 195 -7.02 18.88 -2.53
CA PHE A 195 -5.86 18.35 -3.30
C PHE A 195 -6.26 17.95 -4.72
N GLU A 196 -5.58 18.49 -5.74
CA GLU A 196 -5.89 18.17 -7.13
C GLU A 196 -5.46 16.76 -7.54
N THR A 197 -4.36 16.26 -6.95
CA THR A 197 -3.83 14.91 -7.19
C THR A 197 -3.94 14.09 -5.92
N VAL A 198 -4.70 13.00 -5.96
CA VAL A 198 -4.93 12.10 -4.82
C VAL A 198 -4.81 10.65 -5.28
N MET A 199 -3.84 9.92 -4.71
CA MET A 199 -3.62 8.50 -4.94
C MET A 199 -3.97 7.69 -3.69
N LYS A 200 -4.70 6.59 -3.83
CA LYS A 200 -4.98 5.64 -2.74
C LYS A 200 -4.15 4.37 -2.93
N CYS A 201 -3.59 3.85 -1.85
CA CYS A 201 -2.69 2.69 -1.84
C CYS A 201 -3.09 1.76 -0.70
N ARG A 202 -3.12 0.44 -0.93
CA ARG A 202 -3.57 -0.55 0.07
C ARG A 202 -2.60 -0.75 1.23
N SER A 203 -1.33 -0.43 1.01
CA SER A 203 -0.21 -0.66 1.91
C SER A 203 0.94 0.32 1.59
N TYR A 204 2.10 0.09 2.20
CA TYR A 204 3.36 0.80 1.97
C TYR A 204 4.53 -0.19 1.77
N ASP A 205 4.23 -1.38 1.23
CA ASP A 205 5.24 -2.40 0.90
C ASP A 205 6.05 -2.04 -0.37
N VAL A 206 7.01 -2.90 -0.72
CA VAL A 206 7.98 -2.67 -1.80
C VAL A 206 7.31 -2.56 -3.16
N ASP A 207 6.34 -3.43 -3.45
CA ASP A 207 5.66 -3.49 -4.74
C ASP A 207 4.67 -2.33 -4.90
N THR A 208 3.98 -1.97 -3.82
CA THR A 208 3.09 -0.80 -3.77
C THR A 208 3.89 0.48 -3.94
N ALA A 209 5.00 0.67 -3.23
CA ALA A 209 5.89 1.81 -3.38
C ALA A 209 6.43 1.96 -4.82
N GLN A 210 6.77 0.86 -5.49
CA GLN A 210 7.18 0.87 -6.90
C GLN A 210 6.02 1.23 -7.83
N GLN A 211 4.81 0.72 -7.60
CA GLN A 211 3.64 1.04 -8.40
C GLN A 211 3.22 2.52 -8.24
N VAL A 212 3.30 3.05 -7.02
CA VAL A 212 3.06 4.47 -6.68
C VAL A 212 4.05 5.36 -7.42
N ALA A 213 5.35 5.12 -7.26
CA ALA A 213 6.38 5.92 -7.92
C ALA A 213 6.20 5.90 -9.44
N ARG A 214 5.94 4.72 -10.01
CA ARG A 214 5.66 4.56 -11.44
C ARG A 214 4.43 5.38 -11.88
N LYS A 215 3.27 5.24 -11.22
CA LYS A 215 2.05 6.00 -11.57
C LYS A 215 2.20 7.51 -11.42
N LEU A 216 3.04 8.00 -10.51
CA LEU A 216 3.32 9.42 -10.34
C LEU A 216 4.18 10.01 -11.47
N PHE A 217 5.09 9.22 -12.04
CA PHE A 217 6.07 9.65 -13.05
C PHE A 217 5.78 9.18 -14.49
N GLU A 218 4.78 8.32 -14.73
CA GLU A 218 4.41 7.92 -16.11
C GLU A 218 3.51 8.93 -16.83
N GLY A 219 2.82 9.80 -16.10
CA GLY A 219 1.87 10.78 -16.65
C GLY A 219 0.64 10.12 -17.31
N ARG A 220 -0.24 10.95 -17.90
CA ARG A 220 -1.18 10.45 -18.92
C ARG A 220 -0.41 10.28 -20.22
N LYS A 221 -0.34 9.06 -20.72
CA LYS A 221 -0.24 8.79 -22.17
C LYS A 221 -1.63 8.90 -22.79
#